data_AF-A0A443SFT0-F1
#
_entry.id   AF-A0A443SFT0-F1
#
_cell.length_a   1.000
_cell.length_b   1.000
_cell.length_c   1.000
_cell.angle_alpha   90.00
_cell.angle_beta   90.00
_cell.angle_gamma   90.00
#
_symmetry.space_group_name_H-M   'P 1'
#
loop_
_entity.id
_entity.type
_entity.pdbx_description
1 polymer ?
#
loop_
_entity_poly.entity_id
_entity_poly.type
_entity_poly.pdbx_seq_one_letter_code
_entity_poly.pdbx_strand_id
1 'polypeptide(L)'
;MIYVVNNYYIQLHCLLPSDPGFCKASFSRYYFDKNTCKEFLFGGCGGGNENKFETFNECFLHCGNGRLFIVLWYIVFFYYFFILHVIHTAYHIV
;
A
#
# COMPACT_ATOMS: atom_id res chain seq x y z
N MET A 1 1.38 2.65 -10.59
CA MET A 1 2.58 3.49 -10.77
C MET A 1 3.05 3.90 -9.38
N ILE A 2 4.21 3.41 -8.94
CA ILE A 2 4.73 3.65 -7.58
C ILE A 2 5.55 4.95 -7.60
N TYR A 3 5.30 5.86 -6.65
CA TYR A 3 6.01 7.14 -6.54
C TYR A 3 6.96 7.12 -5.36
N VAL A 4 8.16 7.67 -5.56
CA VAL A 4 9.18 7.80 -4.53
C VAL A 4 9.06 9.19 -3.89
N VAL A 5 8.63 9.24 -2.63
CA VAL A 5 8.58 10.48 -1.84
C VAL A 5 9.49 10.28 -0.63
N ASN A 6 10.55 11.09 -0.49
CA ASN A 6 11.48 11.00 0.65
C ASN A 6 12.00 9.57 0.94
N ASN A 7 12.31 8.78 -0.09
CA ASN A 7 12.71 7.36 -0.04
C ASN A 7 11.60 6.35 0.36
N TYR A 8 10.31 6.73 0.28
CA TYR A 8 9.17 5.82 0.46
C TYR A 8 8.45 5.54 -0.85
N TYR A 9 8.05 4.29 -1.03
CA TYR A 9 7.26 3.83 -2.17
C TYR A 9 5.79 3.93 -1.81
N ILE A 10 5.13 4.99 -2.27
CA ILE A 10 3.69 5.21 -2.05
C ILE A 10 2.96 5.07 -3.39
N GLN A 11 1.77 4.46 -3.36
CA GLN A 11 0.94 4.42 -4.56
C GLN A 11 0.42 5.82 -4.85
N LEU A 12 0.38 6.23 -6.14
CA LEU A 12 -0.08 7.57 -6.51
C LEU A 12 -1.47 7.88 -6.00
N HIS A 13 -2.36 6.90 -6.06
CA HIS A 13 -3.74 7.08 -5.64
C HIS A 13 -3.85 7.46 -4.17
N CYS A 14 -2.99 6.96 -3.30
CA CYS A 14 -2.93 7.35 -1.90
C CYS A 14 -2.59 8.84 -1.67
N LEU A 15 -2.11 9.56 -2.69
CA LEU A 15 -1.82 10.99 -2.64
C LEU A 15 -2.96 11.86 -3.18
N LEU A 16 -4.00 11.25 -3.74
CA LEU A 16 -5.15 11.98 -4.28
C LEU A 16 -6.03 12.49 -3.14
N PRO A 17 -6.66 13.67 -3.25
CA PRO A 17 -7.59 14.16 -2.24
C PRO A 17 -8.83 13.27 -2.18
N SER A 18 -9.59 13.30 -1.07
CA SER A 18 -10.93 12.69 -1.04
C SER A 18 -11.84 13.32 -2.10
N ASP A 19 -12.57 12.50 -2.86
CA ASP A 19 -13.50 12.97 -3.89
C ASP A 19 -14.93 12.46 -3.61
N PRO A 20 -15.83 13.32 -3.10
CA PRO A 20 -17.20 12.92 -2.78
C PRO A 20 -18.03 12.62 -4.04
N GLY A 21 -17.59 13.05 -5.22
CA GLY A 21 -18.38 12.97 -6.44
C GLY A 21 -19.57 13.94 -6.47
N PHE A 22 -20.42 13.79 -7.48
CA PHE A 22 -21.55 14.70 -7.73
C PHE A 22 -22.91 14.12 -7.32
N CYS A 23 -22.99 12.82 -7.01
CA CYS A 23 -24.20 12.25 -6.42
C CYS A 23 -24.36 12.69 -4.95
N LYS A 24 -25.58 12.57 -4.42
CA LYS A 24 -25.97 13.08 -3.10
C LYS A 24 -26.31 12.00 -2.07
N ALA A 25 -25.98 10.74 -2.32
CA ALA A 25 -26.06 9.72 -1.28
C ALA A 25 -24.98 9.96 -0.22
N SER A 26 -25.00 9.21 0.87
CA SER A 26 -24.04 9.37 1.97
C SER A 26 -23.50 8.01 2.37
N PHE A 27 -22.41 7.62 1.72
CA PHE A 27 -21.68 6.41 2.05
C PHE A 27 -20.43 6.79 2.84
N SER A 28 -20.29 6.28 4.07
CA SER A 28 -19.05 6.38 4.83
C SER A 28 -17.96 5.60 4.10
N ARG A 29 -16.83 6.28 3.83
CA ARG A 29 -15.64 5.73 3.17
C ARG A 29 -14.39 6.29 3.82
N TYR A 30 -13.25 5.66 3.58
CA TYR A 30 -11.96 6.08 4.08
C TYR A 30 -11.04 6.52 2.93
N TYR A 31 -10.26 7.58 3.15
CA TYR A 31 -9.19 8.00 2.26
C TYR A 31 -7.91 8.23 3.06
N PHE A 32 -6.76 8.04 2.44
CA PHE A 32 -5.47 8.30 3.06
C PHE A 32 -5.09 9.77 2.95
N ASP A 33 -4.79 10.40 4.08
CA ASP A 33 -4.29 11.78 4.17
C ASP A 33 -3.00 11.81 4.98
N LYS A 34 -1.90 12.15 4.29
CA LYS A 34 -0.52 12.25 4.78
C LYS A 34 0.01 10.95 5.39
N ASN A 35 -0.46 10.61 6.58
CA ASN A 35 0.06 9.52 7.41
C ASN A 35 -1.04 8.63 7.98
N THR A 36 -2.31 8.92 7.71
CA THR A 36 -3.42 8.18 8.32
C THR A 36 -4.66 8.14 7.43
N CYS A 37 -5.53 7.19 7.69
CA CYS A 37 -6.81 7.06 7.03
C CYS A 37 -7.86 7.89 7.76
N LYS A 38 -8.61 8.69 7.00
CA LYS A 38 -9.68 9.55 7.50
C LYS A 38 -10.99 9.17 6.85
N GLU A 39 -12.07 9.29 7.60
CA GLU A 39 -13.43 9.07 7.09
C GLU A 39 -13.87 10.27 6.24
N PHE A 40 -14.63 10.00 5.18
CA PHE A 40 -15.32 11.00 4.37
C PHE A 40 -16.64 10.44 3.83
N LEU A 41 -17.54 11.35 3.41
CA LEU A 41 -18.81 10.97 2.79
C LEU A 41 -18.66 10.91 1.27
N PHE A 42 -18.89 9.72 0.71
CA PHE A 42 -18.97 9.49 -0.72
C PHE A 42 -20.42 9.58 -1.20
N GLY A 43 -20.62 10.36 -2.26
CA GLY A 43 -21.92 10.64 -2.88
C GLY A 43 -22.58 9.43 -3.55
N GLY A 44 -21.87 8.31 -3.72
CA GLY A 44 -22.39 7.09 -4.35
C GLY A 44 -22.19 7.01 -5.86
N CYS A 45 -21.84 8.12 -6.51
CA CYS A 45 -21.48 8.17 -7.92
C CYS A 45 -20.66 9.43 -8.22
N GLY A 46 -20.04 9.46 -9.39
CA GLY A 46 -18.92 10.38 -9.61
C GLY A 46 -17.82 10.06 -8.60
N GLY A 47 -16.87 10.96 -8.40
CA GLY A 47 -15.90 10.79 -7.32
C GLY A 47 -14.99 9.58 -7.54
N GLY A 48 -14.13 9.68 -8.55
CA GLY A 48 -13.57 8.52 -9.24
C GLY A 48 -12.14 8.17 -8.89
N ASN A 49 -11.52 8.86 -7.94
CA ASN A 49 -10.17 8.49 -7.56
C ASN A 49 -10.15 7.24 -6.68
N GLU A 50 -9.02 6.53 -6.77
CA GLU A 50 -8.79 5.27 -6.07
C GLU A 50 -8.43 5.47 -4.58
N ASN A 51 -8.36 6.70 -4.07
CA ASN A 51 -8.16 6.98 -2.64
C ASN A 51 -9.48 6.85 -1.86
N LYS A 52 -10.14 5.69 -1.97
CA LYS A 52 -11.48 5.47 -1.43
C LYS A 52 -11.65 4.00 -1.07
N PHE A 53 -11.75 3.73 0.22
CA PHE A 53 -11.79 2.39 0.80
C PHE A 53 -13.05 2.23 1.67
N GLU A 54 -13.51 1.00 1.85
CA GLU A 54 -14.70 0.72 2.66
C GLU A 54 -14.39 0.69 4.14
N THR A 55 -13.15 0.34 4.50
CA THR A 55 -12.71 0.25 5.89
C THR A 55 -11.40 0.98 6.13
N PHE A 56 -11.19 1.41 7.37
CA PHE A 56 -9.92 1.97 7.82
C PHE A 56 -8.75 1.01 7.55
N ASN A 57 -8.94 -0.28 7.81
CA ASN A 57 -7.89 -1.29 7.70
C ASN A 57 -7.47 -1.49 6.24
N GLU A 58 -8.42 -1.53 5.31
CA GLU A 58 -8.14 -1.57 3.87
C GLU A 58 -7.32 -0.35 3.44
N CYS A 59 -7.76 0.86 3.79
CA CYS A 59 -7.01 2.08 3.50
C CYS A 59 -5.57 2.02 4.06
N PHE A 60 -5.39 1.58 5.30
CA PHE A 60 -4.08 1.56 5.93
C PHE A 60 -3.17 0.48 5.34
N LEU A 61 -3.72 -0.67 4.98
CA LEU A 61 -2.98 -1.73 4.29
C LEU A 61 -2.47 -1.27 2.91
N HIS A 62 -3.29 -0.54 2.16
CA HIS A 62 -2.94 -0.06 0.82
C HIS A 62 -2.01 1.15 0.83
N CYS A 63 -2.19 2.09 1.77
CA CYS A 63 -1.52 3.39 1.74
C CYS A 63 -0.57 3.66 2.93
N GLY A 64 -0.78 3.00 4.07
CA GLY A 64 0.02 3.18 5.29
C GLY A 64 1.32 2.36 5.34
N ASN A 65 1.43 1.30 4.52
CA ASN A 65 2.49 0.29 4.62
C ASN A 65 3.64 0.42 3.60
N GLY A 66 3.87 1.60 3.00
CA GLY A 66 4.97 1.84 2.04
C GLY A 66 6.39 1.51 2.55
N ARG A 67 6.55 1.23 3.85
CA ARG A 67 7.80 0.78 4.48
C ARG A 67 7.98 -0.75 4.60
N LEU A 68 6.90 -1.54 4.67
CA LEU A 68 6.99 -2.92 5.17
C LEU A 68 7.39 -3.94 4.10
N PHE A 69 6.99 -3.70 2.84
CA PHE A 69 7.22 -4.65 1.76
C PHE A 69 8.70 -4.80 1.41
N ILE A 70 9.51 -3.73 1.46
CA ILE A 70 10.93 -3.80 1.10
C ILE A 70 11.73 -4.54 2.16
N VAL A 71 11.47 -4.30 3.44
CA VAL A 71 12.20 -4.97 4.52
C VAL A 71 11.89 -6.47 4.51
N LEU A 72 10.62 -6.85 4.32
CA LEU A 72 10.22 -8.26 4.29
C LEU A 72 10.66 -8.96 3.00
N TRP A 73 10.55 -8.34 1.82
CA TRP A 73 11.06 -8.93 0.59
C TRP A 73 12.58 -9.03 0.59
N TYR A 74 13.30 -8.01 1.05
CA TYR A 74 14.77 -8.05 1.13
C TYR A 74 15.21 -9.13 2.12
N ILE A 75 14.61 -9.22 3.30
CA ILE A 75 14.94 -10.28 4.27
C ILE A 75 14.61 -11.67 3.72
N VAL A 76 13.43 -11.88 3.14
CA VAL A 76 13.02 -13.19 2.58
C VAL A 76 13.86 -13.58 1.36
N PHE A 77 14.14 -12.63 0.47
CA PHE A 77 14.97 -12.85 -0.71
C PHE A 77 16.43 -13.15 -0.34
N PHE A 78 17.00 -12.42 0.63
CA PHE A 78 18.35 -12.70 1.14
C PHE A 78 18.41 -14.03 1.89
N TYR A 79 17.41 -14.37 2.69
CA TYR A 79 17.37 -15.65 3.43
C TYR A 79 17.25 -16.85 2.48
N TYR A 80 16.41 -16.75 1.45
CA TYR A 80 16.24 -17.78 0.44
C TYR A 80 17.50 -17.95 -0.43
N PHE A 81 18.13 -16.85 -0.86
CA PHE A 81 19.37 -16.90 -1.65
C PHE A 81 20.56 -17.41 -0.83
N PHE A 82 20.66 -17.02 0.44
CA PHE A 82 21.68 -17.53 1.37
C PHE A 82 21.54 -19.04 1.59
N ILE A 83 20.31 -19.53 1.79
CA ILE A 83 20.04 -20.96 1.93
C ILE A 83 20.41 -21.74 0.66
N LEU A 84 20.04 -21.24 -0.52
CA LEU A 84 20.41 -21.90 -1.79
C LEU A 84 21.93 -21.94 -2.00
N HIS A 85 22.65 -20.87 -1.64
CA HIS A 85 24.09 -20.84 -1.77
C HIS A 85 24.77 -21.83 -0.80
N VAL A 86 24.28 -21.93 0.44
CA VAL A 86 24.80 -22.89 1.44
C VAL A 86 24.55 -24.32 0.99
N ILE A 87 23.34 -24.63 0.49
CA ILE A 87 23.00 -25.95 -0.02
C ILE A 87 23.88 -26.30 -1.23
N HIS A 88 24.04 -25.40 -2.20
CA HIS A 88 24.89 -25.64 -3.37
C HIS A 88 26.35 -25.89 -2.97
N THR A 89 26.91 -25.11 -2.04
CA THR A 89 28.28 -25.35 -1.55
C THR A 89 28.41 -26.65 -0.76
N ALA A 90 27.37 -27.06 -0.02
CA ALA A 90 27.38 -28.33 0.72
C ALA A 90 27.41 -29.55 -0.21
N TYR A 91 26.77 -29.47 -1.38
CA TYR A 91 26.82 -30.53 -2.38
C TYR A 91 28.18 -30.67 -3.10
N HIS A 92 29.01 -29.62 -3.12
CA HIS A 92 30.36 -29.67 -3.70
C HIS A 92 31.47 -30.05 -2.70
N ILE A 93 31.12 -30.25 -1.43
CA ILE A 93 32.05 -30.61 -0.35
C ILE A 93 31.89 -32.09 0.07
N VAL A 94 30.90 -32.81 -0.48
CA VAL A 94 30.69 -34.26 -0.32
C VAL A 94 31.21 -35.02 -1.53
#